data_AF-A0A533YYV5-F1
#
_entry.id   AF-A0A533YYV5-F1
#
_cell.length_a   1.000
_cell.length_b   1.000
_cell.length_c   1.000
_cell.angle_alpha   90.00
_cell.angle_beta   90.00
_cell.angle_gamma   90.00
#
_symmetry.space_group_name_H-M   'P 1'
#
loop_
_entity.id
_entity.type
_entity.pdbx_description
1 polymer ?
#
loop_
_entity_poly.entity_id
_entity_poly.type
_entity_poly.pdbx_seq_one_letter_code
_entity_poly.pdbx_strand_id
1 'polypeptide(L)'
;CLVGYFRGGGKRARFGIGTVLAAVFDPDSDLFKTVTKVGTGFSDEEWVRLRERLDTVVVSHKPARVDSKMEPDVWVQPTFVITVAADEITRSPMHTCGADAQGVGYALRFPRVQGFLREDKRPEDANTVKDIIELYDLQKRVKLE
;
A
#
# COMPACT_ATOMS: atom_id res chain seq x y z
N CYS A 1 -3.35 3.46 -2.83
CA CYS A 1 -3.73 2.64 -4.01
C CYS A 1 -3.12 1.25 -3.89
N LEU A 2 -3.84 0.19 -4.27
CA LEU A 2 -3.34 -1.18 -4.31
C LEU A 2 -2.56 -1.42 -5.60
N VAL A 3 -1.37 -2.00 -5.49
CA VAL A 3 -0.46 -2.24 -6.63
C VAL A 3 -0.04 -3.70 -6.80
N GLY A 4 -0.41 -4.55 -5.84
CA GLY A 4 -0.21 -5.99 -5.94
C GLY A 4 -0.66 -6.71 -4.68
N TYR A 5 -0.56 -8.04 -4.68
CA TYR A 5 -0.81 -8.84 -3.50
C TYR A 5 0.10 -10.06 -3.41
N PHE A 6 0.26 -10.56 -2.18
CA PHE A 6 0.97 -11.80 -1.88
C PHE A 6 -0.03 -12.88 -1.52
N ARG A 7 0.22 -14.09 -1.97
CA ARG A 7 -0.62 -15.25 -1.71
C ARG A 7 -0.65 -15.58 -0.21
N GLY A 8 -1.79 -16.08 0.25
CA GLY A 8 -1.98 -16.46 1.64
C GLY A 8 -1.22 -17.73 2.00
N GLY A 9 -0.58 -17.73 3.16
CA GLY A 9 -0.05 -18.95 3.80
C GLY A 9 -0.97 -19.45 4.92
N GLY A 10 -0.82 -20.73 5.31
CA GLY A 10 -1.53 -21.32 6.45
C GLY A 10 -3.06 -21.17 6.33
N LYS A 11 -3.71 -20.61 7.36
CA LYS A 11 -5.16 -20.39 7.37
C LYS A 11 -5.66 -19.55 6.19
N ARG A 12 -4.82 -18.65 5.64
CA ARG A 12 -5.18 -17.78 4.51
C ARG A 12 -4.93 -18.39 3.14
N ALA A 13 -4.33 -19.58 3.07
CA ALA A 13 -4.16 -20.29 1.80
C ALA A 13 -5.50 -20.49 1.07
N ARG A 14 -6.58 -20.72 1.83
CA ARG A 14 -7.95 -20.87 1.30
C ARG A 14 -8.47 -19.62 0.57
N PHE A 15 -7.97 -18.44 0.90
CA PHE A 15 -8.35 -17.20 0.21
C PHE A 15 -7.53 -16.96 -1.06
N GLY A 16 -6.36 -17.58 -1.18
CA GLY A 16 -5.40 -17.31 -2.26
C GLY A 16 -4.72 -15.94 -2.18
N ILE A 17 -5.09 -15.11 -1.20
CA ILE A 17 -4.52 -13.80 -0.89
C ILE A 17 -4.23 -13.73 0.62
N GLY A 18 -3.10 -13.14 1.00
CA GLY A 18 -2.66 -13.03 2.39
C GLY A 18 -2.39 -11.60 2.84
N THR A 19 -1.83 -10.80 1.95
CA THR A 19 -1.48 -9.40 2.19
C THR A 19 -1.53 -8.62 0.87
N VAL A 20 -1.82 -7.33 0.92
CA VAL A 20 -1.74 -6.43 -0.23
C VAL A 20 -0.55 -5.48 -0.10
N LEU A 21 0.02 -5.13 -1.25
CA LEU A 21 1.02 -4.07 -1.40
C LEU A 21 0.30 -2.77 -1.79
N ALA A 22 0.49 -1.72 -0.99
CA ALA A 22 -0.14 -0.44 -1.21
C ALA A 22 0.89 0.69 -1.37
N ALA A 23 0.51 1.64 -2.21
CA ALA A 23 1.30 2.80 -2.60
C ALA A 23 0.54 4.11 -2.44
N VAL A 24 1.28 5.19 -2.30
CA VAL A 24 0.82 6.59 -2.38
C VAL A 24 1.15 7.15 -3.76
N PHE A 25 0.45 8.20 -4.18
CA PHE A 25 0.69 8.84 -5.46
C PHE A 25 1.78 9.92 -5.35
N ASP A 26 2.65 10.00 -6.34
CA ASP A 26 3.65 11.06 -6.46
C ASP A 26 3.31 11.91 -7.69
N PRO A 27 2.67 13.08 -7.54
CA PRO A 27 2.26 13.91 -8.66
C PRO A 27 3.45 14.48 -9.45
N ASP A 28 4.62 14.61 -8.84
CA ASP A 28 5.80 15.19 -9.48
C ASP A 28 6.44 14.23 -10.50
N SER A 29 6.35 12.92 -10.24
CA SER A 29 6.88 11.88 -11.13
C SER A 29 5.82 11.07 -11.87
N ASP A 30 4.53 11.30 -11.57
CA ASP A 30 3.40 10.49 -12.03
C ASP A 30 3.51 8.99 -11.69
N LEU A 31 4.07 8.69 -10.50
CA LEU A 31 4.31 7.32 -10.04
C LEU A 31 3.56 7.00 -8.76
N PHE A 32 3.17 5.74 -8.61
CA PHE A 32 2.70 5.14 -7.37
C PHE A 32 3.90 4.57 -6.60
N LYS A 33 4.25 5.19 -5.47
CA LYS A 33 5.39 4.79 -4.64
C LYS A 33 4.92 3.98 -3.44
N THR A 34 5.43 2.76 -3.31
CA THR A 34 5.01 1.84 -2.23
C THR A 34 5.32 2.39 -0.84
N VAL A 35 4.39 2.16 0.10
CA VAL A 35 4.49 2.65 1.49
C VAL A 35 4.12 1.59 2.53
N THR A 36 3.39 0.53 2.15
CA THR A 36 3.04 -0.51 3.11
C THR A 36 2.70 -1.85 2.46
N LYS A 37 2.96 -2.93 3.20
CA LYS A 37 2.40 -4.27 3.00
C LYS A 37 1.47 -4.56 4.17
N VAL A 38 0.18 -4.75 3.90
CA VAL A 38 -0.84 -4.91 4.95
C VAL A 38 -1.62 -6.20 4.79
N GLY A 39 -1.82 -6.89 5.92
CA GLY A 39 -2.51 -8.16 6.02
C GLY A 39 -3.60 -8.19 7.08
N THR A 40 -4.03 -7.07 7.62
CA THR A 40 -5.00 -7.01 8.72
C THR A 40 -6.04 -5.94 8.43
N GLY A 41 -7.23 -6.06 9.04
CA GLY A 41 -8.34 -5.11 8.88
C GLY A 41 -9.51 -5.64 8.06
N PHE A 42 -9.26 -6.56 7.11
CA PHE A 42 -10.32 -7.23 6.36
C PHE A 42 -10.86 -8.47 7.09
N SER A 43 -12.18 -8.69 7.00
CA SER A 43 -12.83 -9.96 7.33
C SER A 43 -12.44 -11.07 6.35
N ASP A 44 -12.77 -12.31 6.68
CA ASP A 44 -12.51 -13.46 5.80
C ASP A 44 -13.28 -13.32 4.46
N GLU A 45 -14.53 -12.86 4.50
CA GLU A 45 -15.37 -12.61 3.32
C GLU A 45 -14.85 -11.43 2.50
N GLU A 46 -14.29 -10.40 3.16
CA GLU A 46 -13.66 -9.27 2.47
C GLU A 46 -12.37 -9.68 1.76
N TRP A 47 -11.57 -10.60 2.31
CA TRP A 47 -10.39 -11.12 1.60
C TRP A 47 -10.76 -11.84 0.30
N VAL A 48 -11.81 -12.66 0.33
CA VAL A 48 -12.30 -13.35 -0.88
C VAL A 48 -12.76 -12.34 -1.93
N ARG A 49 -13.64 -11.40 -1.54
CA ARG A 49 -14.14 -10.36 -2.45
C ARG A 49 -13.04 -9.44 -2.97
N LEU A 50 -12.07 -9.10 -2.13
CA LEU A 50 -10.94 -8.26 -2.52
C LEU A 50 -10.10 -8.95 -3.60
N ARG A 51 -9.81 -10.23 -3.42
CA ARG A 51 -9.09 -11.01 -4.43
C ARG A 51 -9.86 -11.05 -5.75
N GLU A 52 -11.16 -11.34 -5.72
CA GLU A 52 -11.99 -11.35 -6.93
C GLU A 52 -11.92 -10.01 -7.67
N ARG A 53 -11.96 -8.88 -6.94
CA ARG A 53 -11.82 -7.55 -7.53
C ARG A 53 -10.42 -7.30 -8.09
N LEU A 54 -9.38 -7.71 -7.38
CA LEU A 54 -7.98 -7.54 -7.83
C LEU A 54 -7.66 -8.41 -9.04
N ASP A 55 -8.21 -9.62 -9.11
CA ASP A 55 -8.00 -10.57 -10.19
C ASP A 55 -8.49 -10.04 -11.55
N THR A 56 -9.43 -9.08 -11.59
CA THR A 56 -9.89 -8.44 -12.84
C THR A 56 -8.89 -7.46 -13.46
N VAL A 57 -7.87 -7.04 -12.70
CA VAL A 57 -6.88 -6.03 -13.10
C VAL A 57 -5.44 -6.54 -12.94
N VAL A 58 -5.26 -7.86 -12.93
CA VAL A 58 -3.93 -8.50 -12.85
C VAL A 58 -3.12 -8.20 -14.11
N VAL A 59 -1.82 -7.98 -13.91
CA VAL A 59 -0.84 -7.81 -14.97
C VAL A 59 0.34 -8.75 -14.77
N SER A 60 1.02 -9.11 -15.86
CA SER A 60 2.11 -10.09 -15.83
C SER A 60 3.43 -9.57 -15.26
N HIS A 61 3.57 -8.25 -15.14
CA HIS A 61 4.79 -7.58 -14.69
C HIS A 61 4.46 -6.28 -13.95
N LYS A 62 5.43 -5.71 -13.26
CA LYS A 62 5.28 -4.43 -12.54
C LYS A 62 4.75 -3.34 -13.50
N PRO A 63 3.61 -2.68 -13.18
CA PRO A 63 3.10 -1.59 -14.00
C PRO A 63 4.11 -0.45 -14.14
N ALA A 64 4.15 0.21 -15.29
CA ALA A 64 5.11 1.29 -15.56
C ALA A 64 5.02 2.46 -14.57
N ARG A 65 3.80 2.79 -14.12
CA ARG A 65 3.54 3.84 -13.12
C ARG A 65 3.74 3.36 -11.68
N VAL A 66 4.29 2.18 -11.43
CA VAL A 66 4.53 1.67 -10.06
C VAL A 66 6.02 1.63 -9.77
N ASP A 67 6.43 2.37 -8.75
CA ASP A 67 7.77 2.31 -8.19
C ASP A 67 7.76 1.51 -6.89
N SER A 68 8.42 0.37 -6.92
CA SER A 68 8.51 -0.58 -5.81
C SER A 68 9.84 -1.32 -5.85
N LYS A 69 10.44 -1.49 -4.67
CA LYS A 69 11.54 -2.43 -4.42
C LYS A 69 11.03 -3.83 -4.06
N MET A 70 9.79 -3.92 -3.60
CA MET A 70 9.15 -5.17 -3.21
C MET A 70 8.41 -5.76 -4.41
N GLU A 71 8.59 -7.06 -4.64
CA GLU A 71 7.90 -7.80 -5.67
C GLU A 71 6.78 -8.64 -5.03
N PRO A 72 5.49 -8.33 -5.29
CA PRO A 72 4.37 -9.16 -4.91
C PRO A 72 4.30 -10.42 -5.77
N ASP A 73 3.62 -11.45 -5.27
CA ASP A 73 3.37 -12.67 -6.05
C ASP A 73 2.48 -12.39 -7.27
N VAL A 74 1.61 -11.37 -7.16
CA VAL A 74 0.72 -10.93 -8.23
C VAL A 74 0.72 -9.41 -8.31
N TRP A 75 1.10 -8.89 -9.48
CA TRP A 75 1.01 -7.47 -9.82
C TRP A 75 -0.41 -7.12 -10.29
N VAL A 76 -0.89 -5.92 -9.96
CA VAL A 76 -2.16 -5.39 -10.46
C VAL A 76 -2.00 -3.98 -10.99
N GLN A 77 -2.82 -3.60 -11.97
CA GLN A 77 -2.94 -2.23 -12.41
C GLN A 77 -3.47 -1.35 -11.26
N PRO A 78 -2.84 -0.21 -10.92
CA PRO A 78 -3.33 0.72 -9.91
C PRO A 78 -4.77 1.16 -10.23
N THR A 79 -5.73 0.63 -9.48
CA THR A 79 -7.17 0.79 -9.75
C THR A 79 -7.94 1.03 -8.46
N PHE A 80 -7.67 0.24 -7.42
CA PHE A 80 -8.43 0.29 -6.18
C PHE A 80 -7.71 1.04 -5.07
N VAL A 81 -8.45 1.84 -4.32
CA VAL A 81 -7.96 2.61 -3.17
C VAL A 81 -8.52 2.02 -1.87
N ILE A 82 -7.71 2.02 -0.81
CA ILE A 82 -8.10 1.58 0.53
C ILE A 82 -7.71 2.64 1.54
N THR A 83 -8.40 2.68 2.67
CA THR A 83 -7.99 3.46 3.84
C THR A 83 -7.14 2.58 4.76
N VAL A 84 -5.99 3.09 5.20
CA VAL A 84 -5.09 2.36 6.12
C VAL A 84 -4.83 3.22 7.35
N ALA A 85 -5.09 2.66 8.53
CA ALA A 85 -4.64 3.21 9.80
C ALA A 85 -3.29 2.59 10.18
N ALA A 86 -2.46 3.35 10.88
CA ALA A 86 -1.16 2.92 11.37
C ALA A 86 -0.82 3.63 12.67
N ASP A 87 0.03 3.03 13.49
CA ASP A 87 0.40 3.61 14.78
C ASP A 87 1.46 4.70 14.62
N GLU A 88 2.37 4.53 13.67
CA GLU A 88 3.39 5.52 13.31
C GLU A 88 3.89 5.33 11.86
N ILE A 89 4.52 6.37 11.33
CA ILE A 89 5.33 6.33 10.11
C ILE A 89 6.81 6.14 10.51
N THR A 90 7.50 5.24 9.83
CA THR A 90 8.92 4.91 10.07
C THR A 90 9.74 5.00 8.78
N ARG A 91 11.06 5.00 8.91
CA ARG A 91 11.99 4.89 7.77
C ARG A 91 12.19 3.42 7.42
N SER A 92 12.19 3.07 6.13
CA SER A 92 12.30 1.69 5.65
C SER A 92 13.07 1.59 4.34
N PRO A 93 14.05 0.67 4.21
CA PRO A 93 14.74 0.43 2.95
C PRO A 93 13.88 -0.33 1.92
N MET A 94 12.75 -0.89 2.33
CA MET A 94 11.88 -1.75 1.50
C MET A 94 10.86 -0.98 0.67
N HIS A 95 10.61 0.29 1.01
CA HIS A 95 9.56 1.11 0.41
C HIS A 95 10.18 2.34 -0.27
N THR A 96 9.51 2.80 -1.32
CA THR A 96 10.01 3.83 -2.24
C THR A 96 9.38 5.19 -2.00
N CYS A 97 8.28 5.25 -1.24
CA CYS A 97 7.64 6.51 -0.83
C CYS A 97 8.66 7.41 -0.13
N GLY A 98 8.93 8.61 -0.67
CA GLY A 98 9.88 9.57 -0.09
C GLY A 98 11.27 9.01 0.15
N ALA A 99 11.74 8.12 -0.74
CA ALA A 99 13.09 7.57 -0.68
C ALA A 99 14.16 8.67 -0.77
N ASP A 100 15.18 8.59 0.09
CA ASP A 100 16.35 9.46 0.05
C ASP A 100 17.39 8.96 -0.98
N ALA A 101 18.54 9.64 -1.06
CA ALA A 101 19.64 9.28 -1.96
C ALA A 101 20.21 7.87 -1.69
N GLN A 102 20.02 7.36 -0.47
CA GLN A 102 20.41 6.03 -0.03
C GLN A 102 19.31 4.99 -0.31
N GLY A 103 18.18 5.44 -0.88
CA GLY A 103 17.02 4.61 -1.19
C GLY A 103 16.17 4.25 0.02
N VAL A 104 16.34 4.89 1.17
CA VAL A 104 15.50 4.64 2.35
C VAL A 104 14.25 5.49 2.23
N GLY A 105 13.07 4.87 2.14
CA GLY A 105 11.77 5.54 2.09
C GLY A 105 11.03 5.53 3.42
N TYR A 106 9.74 5.85 3.36
CA TYR A 106 8.81 5.82 4.48
C TYR A 106 7.92 4.57 4.43
N ALA A 107 7.53 4.09 5.62
CA ALA A 107 6.65 2.95 5.78
C ALA A 107 5.65 3.16 6.92
N LEU A 108 4.51 2.48 6.83
CA LEU A 108 3.52 2.44 7.91
C LEU A 108 3.83 1.32 8.89
N ARG A 109 3.90 1.61 10.19
CA ARG A 109 4.06 0.62 11.26
C ARG A 109 2.70 0.16 11.79
N PHE A 110 2.57 -1.15 11.97
CA PHE A 110 1.32 -1.81 12.37
C PHE A 110 0.10 -1.38 11.53
N PRO A 111 0.22 -1.42 10.18
CA PRO A 111 -0.86 -1.00 9.30
C PRO A 111 -2.09 -1.91 9.48
N ARG A 112 -3.28 -1.32 9.46
CA ARG A 112 -4.57 -2.01 9.53
C ARG A 112 -5.53 -1.34 8.53
N VAL A 113 -6.12 -2.11 7.63
CA VAL A 113 -7.14 -1.56 6.71
C VAL A 113 -8.38 -1.13 7.48
N GLN A 114 -8.99 -0.03 7.06
CA GLN A 114 -10.23 0.51 7.63
C GLN A 114 -11.35 0.44 6.58
N GLY A 115 -12.38 -0.35 6.86
CA GLY A 115 -13.46 -0.64 5.92
C GLY A 115 -12.97 -1.42 4.70
N PHE A 116 -13.67 -1.26 3.58
CA PHE A 116 -13.35 -1.95 2.33
C PHE A 116 -12.71 -1.00 1.30
N LEU A 117 -12.95 -1.23 0.01
CA LEU A 117 -12.46 -0.37 -1.08
C LEU A 117 -13.15 1.01 -1.06
N ARG A 118 -12.37 2.05 -1.34
CA ARG A 118 -12.82 3.43 -1.53
C ARG A 118 -13.29 3.64 -2.96
N GLU A 119 -14.54 3.27 -3.24
CA GLU A 119 -15.15 3.41 -4.57
C GLU A 119 -15.38 4.89 -4.97
N ASP A 120 -15.32 5.79 -4.00
CA ASP A 120 -15.39 7.25 -4.18
C ASP A 120 -14.06 7.89 -4.60
N LYS A 121 -12.97 7.12 -4.70
CA LYS A 121 -11.64 7.62 -5.02
C LYS A 121 -11.03 6.94 -6.23
N ARG A 122 -10.44 7.73 -7.13
CA ARG A 122 -9.55 7.23 -8.18
C ARG A 122 -8.16 6.94 -7.60
N PRO A 123 -7.32 6.13 -8.27
CA PRO A 123 -5.94 5.87 -7.86
C PRO A 123 -5.15 7.13 -7.52
N GLU A 124 -5.24 8.16 -8.37
CA GLU A 124 -4.55 9.45 -8.23
C GLU A 124 -5.10 10.31 -7.08
N ASP A 125 -6.29 10.01 -6.55
CA ASP A 125 -6.87 10.67 -5.38
C ASP A 125 -6.42 10.02 -4.04
N ALA A 126 -5.50 9.04 -4.11
CA ALA A 126 -4.81 8.50 -2.94
C ALA A 126 -3.93 9.58 -2.29
N ASN A 127 -3.53 9.35 -1.03
CA ASN A 127 -2.56 10.22 -0.38
C ASN A 127 -1.30 10.37 -1.21
N THR A 128 -0.68 11.54 -1.09
CA THR A 128 0.55 11.84 -1.82
C THR A 128 1.80 11.47 -1.02
N VAL A 129 2.95 11.38 -1.69
CA VAL A 129 4.26 11.27 -1.00
C VAL A 129 4.46 12.43 -0.03
N LYS A 130 4.05 13.64 -0.41
CA LYS A 130 4.13 14.83 0.43
C LYS A 130 3.29 14.69 1.70
N ASP A 131 2.07 14.15 1.59
CA ASP A 131 1.21 13.89 2.76
C ASP A 131 1.92 12.98 3.78
N ILE A 132 2.61 11.93 3.29
CA ILE A 132 3.33 10.97 4.16
C ILE A 132 4.50 11.65 4.88
N ILE A 133 5.25 12.51 4.19
CA ILE A 133 6.37 13.27 4.78
C ILE A 133 5.85 14.23 5.84
N GLU A 134 4.80 14.98 5.54
CA GLU A 134 4.18 15.94 6.47
C GLU A 134 3.65 15.23 7.73
N LEU A 135 2.95 14.11 7.58
CA LEU A 135 2.48 13.30 8.71
C LEU A 135 3.62 12.77 9.57
N TYR A 136 4.73 12.36 8.95
CA TYR A 136 5.91 11.89 9.68
C TYR A 136 6.57 13.01 10.51
N ASP A 137 6.66 14.21 9.95
CA ASP A 137 7.25 15.36 10.66
C ASP A 137 6.35 15.84 11.80
N LEU A 138 5.02 15.79 11.62
CA LEU A 138 4.06 16.07 12.69
C LEU A 138 4.16 15.07 13.84
N GLN A 139 4.33 13.78 13.53
CA GLN A 139 4.50 12.73 14.54
C GLN A 139 5.70 13.00 15.48
N LYS A 140 6.82 13.51 14.96
CA LYS A 140 8.00 13.84 15.78
C LYS A 140 7.71 14.93 16.81
N ARG A 141 6.88 15.92 16.43
CA ARG A 141 6.54 17.04 17.31
C ARG A 141 5.72 16.58 18.52
N VAL A 142 4.80 15.63 18.31
CA VAL A 142 3.93 15.09 19.38
C VAL A 142 4.70 14.22 20.39
N LYS A 143 5.81 13.58 19.98
CA LYS A 143 6.62 12.74 20.89
C LYS A 143 7.64 13.53 21.74
N LEU A 144 7.77 14.84 21.54
CA LEU A 144 8.74 15.70 22.23
C LEU A 144 8.15 16.42 23.47
N GLU A 145 6.92 16.09 23.86
CA GLU A 145 6.23 16.55 25.07
C GLU A 145 5.99 15.38 26.05
#